data_AF-A0A2V8HG40-F1
#
_entry.id   AF-A0A2V8HG40-F1
#
_cell.length_a   1.000
_cell.length_b   1.000
_cell.length_c   1.000
_cell.angle_alpha   90.00
_cell.angle_beta   90.00
_cell.angle_gamma   90.00
#
_symmetry.space_group_name_H-M   'P 1'
#
loop_
_entity.id
_entity.type
_entity.pdbx_description
1 polymer ?
#
loop_
_entity_poly.entity_id
_entity_poly.type
_entity_poly.pdbx_seq_one_letter_code
_entity_poly.pdbx_strand_id
1 'polypeptide(L)'
;MSSSLHYEAIIIGATGAVGSNVVRALLPSAACTRITALSRRPTNLFDGLQGTEKLEIQVIDYARIEEATAAAAGSSVAFCTIGVGQSRKATAEELWRVDVEYAGAFARGATRAGVKHISLLSAVGANAASRNRYIRTKGKAEEAIIDAGIPRTSIFRPSLLVTRDIRYGVQDRLTQALFPIVSPLLPRRFHEIFDDPEHSSEEPREIIVGYSERQRLLLVAFTERPPKVRIISAR
;
A
#
# COMPACT_ATOMS: atom_id res chain seq x y z
N MET A 1 3.67 32.01 4.88
CA MET A 1 2.70 31.12 5.55
C MET A 1 2.42 29.96 4.62
N SER A 2 3.00 28.79 4.87
CA SER A 2 2.71 27.59 4.07
C SER A 2 1.30 27.15 4.42
N SER A 3 0.34 27.31 3.52
CA SER A 3 -0.94 26.61 3.60
C SER A 3 -0.61 25.11 3.73
N SER A 4 -0.82 24.55 4.92
CA SER A 4 -0.78 23.10 5.07
C SER A 4 -2.00 22.58 4.33
N LEU A 5 -1.78 21.92 3.19
CA LEU A 5 -2.85 21.21 2.49
C LEU A 5 -3.33 20.08 3.41
N HIS A 6 -4.43 20.34 4.12
CA HIS A 6 -5.14 19.32 4.87
C HIS A 6 -5.85 18.38 3.90
N TYR A 7 -5.86 17.10 4.23
CA TYR A 7 -6.53 16.07 3.44
C TYR A 7 -7.20 15.05 4.33
N GLU A 8 -8.21 14.40 3.77
CA GLU A 8 -8.90 13.27 4.37
C GLU A 8 -8.61 12.01 3.57
N ALA A 9 -8.39 10.91 4.28
CA ALA A 9 -8.02 9.63 3.71
C ALA A 9 -9.15 8.62 3.86
N ILE A 10 -9.41 7.85 2.80
CA ILE A 10 -10.21 6.63 2.87
C ILE A 10 -9.33 5.41 2.57
N ILE A 11 -9.49 4.33 3.33
CA ILE A 11 -8.65 3.13 3.18
C ILE A 11 -9.47 1.85 3.24
N ILE A 12 -9.15 0.92 2.33
CA ILE A 12 -9.56 -0.50 2.43
C ILE A 12 -8.34 -1.38 2.68
N GLY A 13 -8.53 -2.43 3.47
CA GLY A 13 -7.43 -3.32 3.88
C GLY A 13 -6.59 -2.76 5.03
N ALA A 14 -7.15 -1.84 5.82
CA ALA A 14 -6.51 -1.21 6.97
C ALA A 14 -5.97 -2.20 8.01
N THR A 15 -6.59 -3.37 8.16
CA THR A 15 -6.13 -4.40 9.12
C THR A 15 -5.04 -5.32 8.59
N GLY A 16 -4.69 -5.18 7.30
CA GLY A 16 -3.66 -5.97 6.65
C GLY A 16 -2.24 -5.56 7.08
N ALA A 17 -1.25 -6.36 6.67
CA ALA A 17 0.15 -6.12 7.00
C ALA A 17 0.64 -4.72 6.59
N VAL A 18 0.30 -4.26 5.38
CA VAL A 18 0.67 -2.93 4.89
C VAL A 18 -0.33 -1.88 5.36
N GLY A 19 -1.63 -2.14 5.22
CA GLY A 19 -2.67 -1.16 5.57
C GLY A 19 -2.61 -0.69 7.02
N SER A 20 -2.23 -1.56 7.95
CA SER A 20 -2.11 -1.17 9.36
C SER A 20 -0.97 -0.20 9.60
N ASN A 21 0.14 -0.34 8.85
CA ASN A 21 1.24 0.62 8.87
C ASN A 21 0.86 1.94 8.20
N VAL A 22 0.06 1.90 7.12
CA VAL A 22 -0.49 3.13 6.51
C VAL A 22 -1.33 3.89 7.53
N VAL A 23 -2.26 3.24 8.23
CA VAL A 23 -3.07 3.90 9.28
C VAL A 23 -2.16 4.47 10.37
N ARG A 24 -1.21 3.69 10.90
CA ARG A 24 -0.27 4.14 11.93
C ARG A 24 0.58 5.34 11.50
N ALA A 25 0.93 5.46 10.22
CA ALA A 25 1.64 6.62 9.69
C ALA A 25 0.74 7.85 9.51
N LEU A 26 -0.55 7.65 9.19
CA LEU A 26 -1.51 8.74 9.02
C LEU A 26 -1.98 9.34 10.36
N LEU A 27 -2.12 8.52 11.40
CA LEU A 27 -2.59 8.94 12.73
C LEU A 27 -1.81 10.14 13.34
N PRO A 28 -0.47 10.17 13.36
CA PRO A 28 0.27 11.33 13.88
C PRO A 28 0.40 12.49 12.89
N SER A 29 -0.01 12.34 11.63
CA SER A 29 0.13 13.38 10.60
C SER A 29 -0.89 14.51 10.80
N ALA A 30 -0.42 15.72 11.11
CA ALA A 30 -1.27 16.91 11.20
C ALA A 30 -1.92 17.31 9.84
N ALA A 31 -1.34 16.86 8.72
CA ALA A 31 -1.92 17.10 7.39
C ALA A 31 -3.13 16.21 7.11
N CYS A 32 -3.21 15.03 7.75
CA CYS A 32 -4.35 14.13 7.64
C CYS A 32 -5.37 14.45 8.72
N THR A 33 -6.51 15.05 8.37
CA THR A 33 -7.52 15.49 9.34
C THR A 33 -8.57 14.44 9.67
N ARG A 34 -8.80 13.47 8.76
CA ARG A 34 -9.74 12.36 8.95
C ARG A 34 -9.27 11.11 8.22
N ILE A 35 -9.50 9.94 8.80
CA ILE A 35 -9.22 8.63 8.22
C ILE A 35 -10.49 7.79 8.30
N THR A 36 -11.07 7.40 7.16
CA THR A 36 -12.18 6.45 7.10
C THR A 36 -11.65 5.10 6.67
N ALA A 37 -11.65 4.12 7.57
CA ALA A 37 -11.26 2.75 7.28
C ALA A 37 -12.49 1.88 7.03
N LEU A 38 -12.68 1.45 5.78
CA LEU A 38 -13.71 0.49 5.44
C LEU A 38 -13.21 -0.92 5.78
N SER A 39 -13.93 -1.63 6.64
CA SER A 39 -13.59 -2.97 7.12
C SER A 39 -14.77 -3.92 7.00
N ARG A 40 -14.48 -5.22 6.90
CA ARG A 40 -15.52 -6.28 6.92
C ARG A 40 -15.96 -6.66 8.32
N ARG A 41 -15.16 -6.33 9.33
CA ARG A 41 -15.33 -6.73 10.74
C ARG A 41 -14.83 -5.63 11.67
N PRO A 42 -15.38 -5.51 12.89
CA PRO A 42 -14.85 -4.62 13.90
C PRO A 42 -13.39 -4.99 14.24
N THR A 43 -12.60 -4.02 14.65
CA THR A 43 -11.22 -4.21 15.06
C THR A 43 -10.83 -3.16 16.10
N ASN A 44 -10.00 -3.56 17.07
CA ASN A 44 -9.40 -2.72 18.10
C ASN A 44 -7.88 -2.49 17.85
N LEU A 45 -7.40 -2.76 16.63
CA LEU A 45 -5.97 -2.75 16.29
C LEU A 45 -5.29 -1.38 16.51
N PHE A 46 -6.09 -0.31 16.50
CA PHE A 46 -5.63 1.08 16.55
C PHE A 46 -6.01 1.80 17.85
N ASP A 47 -6.59 1.08 18.81
CA ASP A 47 -7.03 1.65 20.09
C ASP A 47 -5.82 2.13 20.90
N GLY A 48 -5.96 3.28 21.54
CA GLY A 48 -4.91 3.87 22.38
C GLY A 48 -3.72 4.49 21.63
N LEU A 49 -3.73 4.51 20.30
CA LEU A 49 -2.71 5.23 19.52
C LEU A 49 -2.98 6.74 19.53
N GLN A 50 -1.90 7.53 19.45
CA GLN A 50 -2.01 8.97 19.28
C GLN A 50 -2.66 9.29 17.93
N GLY A 51 -3.68 10.14 17.91
CA GLY A 51 -4.40 10.51 16.69
C GLY A 51 -5.58 9.60 16.34
N THR A 52 -5.94 8.62 17.19
CA THR A 52 -7.06 7.71 16.91
C THR A 52 -8.41 8.42 16.85
N GLU A 53 -8.56 9.61 17.44
CA GLU A 53 -9.78 10.42 17.39
C GLU A 53 -10.22 10.83 15.97
N LYS A 54 -9.29 10.87 15.01
CA LYS A 54 -9.61 11.12 13.59
C LYS A 54 -9.80 9.86 12.75
N LEU A 55 -9.67 8.67 13.34
CA LEU A 55 -9.91 7.39 12.67
C LEU A 55 -11.33 6.91 12.94
N GLU A 56 -12.07 6.70 11.86
CA GLU A 56 -13.39 6.07 11.86
C GLU A 56 -13.30 4.71 11.17
N ILE A 57 -13.67 3.63 11.86
CA ILE A 57 -13.77 2.30 11.27
C ILE A 57 -15.24 2.03 10.92
N GLN A 58 -15.54 1.99 9.63
CA GLN A 58 -16.88 1.64 9.15
C GLN A 58 -16.91 0.16 8.78
N VAL A 59 -17.70 -0.60 9.54
CA VAL A 59 -17.95 -2.01 9.23
C VAL A 59 -19.03 -2.08 8.16
N ILE A 60 -18.65 -2.56 6.98
CA ILE A 60 -19.53 -2.61 5.80
C ILE A 60 -19.54 -4.00 5.19
N ASP A 61 -20.64 -4.30 4.49
CA ASP A 61 -20.64 -5.39 3.52
C ASP A 61 -19.83 -4.95 2.29
N TYR A 62 -18.79 -5.72 1.93
CA TYR A 62 -17.94 -5.41 0.80
C TYR A 62 -18.66 -5.59 -0.55
N ALA A 63 -19.78 -6.30 -0.58
CA ALA A 63 -20.67 -6.29 -1.74
C ALA A 63 -21.20 -4.88 -2.06
N ARG A 64 -21.16 -3.95 -1.08
CA ARG A 64 -21.60 -2.55 -1.18
C ARG A 64 -20.45 -1.54 -1.01
N ILE A 65 -19.23 -1.97 -1.31
CA ILE A 65 -18.03 -1.15 -1.10
C ILE A 65 -18.02 0.10 -1.99
N GLU A 66 -18.61 0.02 -3.18
CA GLU A 66 -18.71 1.16 -4.10
C GLU A 66 -19.59 2.26 -3.51
N GLU A 67 -20.78 1.91 -3.00
CA GLU A 67 -21.69 2.87 -2.37
C GLU A 67 -21.12 3.41 -1.06
N ALA A 68 -20.52 2.56 -0.24
CA ALA A 68 -19.89 2.98 1.02
C ALA A 68 -18.74 3.97 0.77
N THR A 69 -17.91 3.71 -0.24
CA THR A 69 -16.82 4.62 -0.62
C THR A 69 -17.35 5.93 -1.18
N ALA A 70 -18.39 5.87 -2.03
CA ALA A 70 -19.04 7.06 -2.58
C ALA A 70 -19.69 7.94 -1.50
N ALA A 71 -20.21 7.33 -0.42
CA ALA A 71 -20.79 8.04 0.72
C ALA A 71 -19.76 8.76 1.60
N ALA A 72 -18.47 8.37 1.53
CA ALA A 72 -17.37 9.01 2.25
C ALA A 72 -16.90 10.32 1.56
N ALA A 73 -17.84 11.20 1.25
CA ALA A 73 -17.59 12.51 0.66
C ALA A 73 -16.63 13.34 1.52
N GLY A 74 -15.74 14.09 0.87
CA GLY A 74 -14.68 14.88 1.50
C GLY A 74 -13.29 14.21 1.48
N SER A 75 -13.24 12.90 1.26
CA SER A 75 -11.98 12.17 1.08
C SER A 75 -11.22 12.67 -0.15
N SER A 76 -9.99 13.14 0.06
CA SER A 76 -9.13 13.67 -1.01
C SER A 76 -8.16 12.61 -1.54
N VAL A 77 -7.82 11.62 -0.69
CA VAL A 77 -6.89 10.53 -1.02
C VAL A 77 -7.48 9.17 -0.64
N ALA A 78 -7.18 8.14 -1.42
CA ALA A 78 -7.63 6.76 -1.21
C ALA A 78 -6.44 5.78 -1.15
N PHE A 79 -6.51 4.81 -0.23
CA PHE A 79 -5.52 3.74 -0.10
C PHE A 79 -6.20 2.37 -0.28
N CYS A 80 -5.78 1.64 -1.29
CA CYS A 80 -6.22 0.28 -1.57
C CYS A 80 -5.10 -0.70 -1.23
N THR A 81 -5.11 -1.24 -0.01
CA THR A 81 -4.16 -2.27 0.45
C THR A 81 -4.84 -3.62 0.66
N ILE A 82 -5.94 -3.86 -0.04
CA ILE A 82 -6.66 -5.13 0.02
C ILE A 82 -5.88 -6.22 -0.73
N GLY A 83 -6.00 -7.44 -0.24
CA GLY A 83 -5.43 -8.62 -0.88
C GLY A 83 -5.63 -9.84 0.01
N VAL A 84 -5.55 -11.02 -0.59
CA VAL A 84 -5.63 -12.27 0.17
C VAL A 84 -4.24 -12.63 0.72
N GLY A 85 -4.09 -12.58 2.04
CA GLY A 85 -2.80 -12.78 2.71
C GLY A 85 -2.19 -14.17 2.54
N GLN A 86 -3.00 -15.21 2.37
CA GLN A 86 -2.54 -16.57 2.01
C GLN A 86 -2.95 -16.88 0.57
N SER A 87 -2.49 -16.08 -0.40
CA SER A 87 -2.90 -16.17 -1.81
C SER A 87 -2.71 -17.57 -2.43
N ARG A 88 -1.75 -18.36 -1.93
CA ARG A 88 -1.53 -19.76 -2.35
C ARG A 88 -2.64 -20.72 -1.91
N LYS A 89 -3.34 -20.41 -0.82
CA LYS A 89 -4.44 -21.22 -0.27
C LYS A 89 -5.82 -20.71 -0.65
N ALA A 90 -5.89 -19.50 -1.21
CA ALA A 90 -7.12 -18.90 -1.68
C ALA A 90 -7.57 -19.53 -3.00
N THR A 91 -8.88 -19.65 -3.20
CA THR A 91 -9.43 -20.08 -4.48
C THR A 91 -9.20 -19.00 -5.55
N ALA A 92 -9.38 -19.38 -6.82
CA ALA A 92 -9.23 -18.42 -7.92
C ALA A 92 -10.30 -17.31 -7.82
N GLU A 93 -11.51 -17.71 -7.42
CA GLU A 93 -12.69 -16.85 -7.26
C GLU A 93 -12.49 -15.88 -6.09
N GLU A 94 -11.93 -16.33 -4.98
CA GLU A 94 -11.62 -15.48 -3.83
C GLU A 94 -10.55 -14.44 -4.17
N LEU A 95 -9.47 -14.85 -4.85
CA LEU A 95 -8.44 -13.92 -5.33
C LEU A 95 -9.03 -12.88 -6.27
N TRP A 96 -9.83 -13.32 -7.23
CA TRP A 96 -10.47 -12.42 -8.19
C TRP A 96 -11.41 -11.43 -7.51
N ARG A 97 -12.31 -11.92 -6.66
CA ARG A 97 -13.28 -11.10 -5.93
C ARG A 97 -12.59 -10.04 -5.07
N VAL A 98 -11.54 -10.42 -4.34
CA VAL A 98 -10.86 -9.51 -3.41
C VAL A 98 -9.95 -8.52 -4.15
N ASP A 99 -9.04 -9.01 -4.99
CA ASP A 99 -8.01 -8.17 -5.59
C ASP A 99 -8.53 -7.38 -6.80
N VAL A 100 -9.54 -7.87 -7.53
CA VAL A 100 -10.06 -7.21 -8.74
C VAL A 100 -11.40 -6.56 -8.48
N GLU A 101 -12.43 -7.33 -8.09
CA GLU A 101 -13.80 -6.82 -8.01
C GLU A 101 -13.94 -5.76 -6.90
N TYR A 102 -13.52 -6.08 -5.67
CA TYR A 102 -13.61 -5.14 -4.55
C TYR A 102 -12.67 -3.95 -4.72
N ALA A 103 -11.45 -4.15 -5.23
CA ALA A 103 -10.52 -3.05 -5.49
C ALA A 103 -11.07 -2.08 -6.56
N GLY A 104 -11.62 -2.62 -7.65
CA GLY A 104 -12.25 -1.82 -8.71
C GLY A 104 -13.51 -1.10 -8.22
N ALA A 105 -14.37 -1.77 -7.46
CA ALA A 105 -15.55 -1.15 -6.85
C ALA A 105 -15.19 -0.01 -5.88
N PHE A 106 -14.14 -0.21 -5.08
CA PHE A 106 -13.58 0.85 -4.25
C PHE A 106 -13.09 2.04 -5.08
N ALA A 107 -12.35 1.82 -6.16
CA ALA A 107 -11.88 2.91 -7.01
C ALA A 107 -13.02 3.66 -7.70
N ARG A 108 -14.05 2.96 -8.21
CA ARG A 108 -15.24 3.62 -8.77
C ARG A 108 -15.97 4.47 -7.74
N GLY A 109 -16.13 3.94 -6.52
CA GLY A 109 -16.71 4.68 -5.41
C GLY A 109 -15.87 5.91 -5.04
N ALA A 110 -14.55 5.78 -5.04
CA ALA A 110 -13.62 6.90 -4.80
C ALA A 110 -13.71 7.98 -5.88
N THR A 111 -13.83 7.60 -7.16
CA THR A 111 -14.10 8.55 -8.26
C THR A 111 -15.39 9.33 -8.01
N ARG A 112 -16.47 8.64 -7.62
CA ARG A 112 -17.76 9.26 -7.29
C ARG A 112 -17.70 10.18 -6.07
N ALA A 113 -16.87 9.86 -5.08
CA ALA A 113 -16.61 10.69 -3.90
C ALA A 113 -15.72 11.91 -4.21
N GLY A 114 -15.18 12.03 -5.43
CA GLY A 114 -14.33 13.14 -5.84
C GLY A 114 -12.86 13.02 -5.43
N VAL A 115 -12.42 11.82 -5.02
CA VAL A 115 -11.01 11.53 -4.65
C VAL A 115 -10.09 11.93 -5.81
N LYS A 116 -8.98 12.59 -5.47
CA LYS A 116 -8.02 13.08 -6.47
C LYS A 116 -6.82 12.16 -6.64
N HIS A 117 -6.51 11.35 -5.64
CA HIS A 117 -5.36 10.45 -5.67
C HIS A 117 -5.70 9.11 -5.01
N ILE A 118 -5.48 8.01 -5.74
CA ILE A 118 -5.52 6.65 -5.19
C ILE A 118 -4.13 6.00 -5.19
N SER A 119 -3.83 5.25 -4.14
CA SER A 119 -2.65 4.39 -4.01
C SER A 119 -3.07 2.92 -3.94
N LEU A 120 -2.62 2.09 -4.90
CA LEU A 120 -2.85 0.65 -4.94
C LEU A 120 -1.59 -0.12 -4.51
N LEU A 121 -1.75 -1.06 -3.58
CA LEU A 121 -0.76 -2.08 -3.29
C LEU A 121 -0.93 -3.30 -4.23
N SER A 122 -0.10 -3.36 -5.25
CA SER A 122 -0.01 -4.45 -6.21
C SER A 122 1.14 -5.41 -5.85
N ALA A 123 1.77 -6.04 -6.84
CA ALA A 123 2.89 -6.97 -6.68
C ALA A 123 3.87 -6.87 -7.85
N VAL A 124 5.13 -7.24 -7.61
CA VAL A 124 6.16 -7.32 -8.64
C VAL A 124 5.71 -8.23 -9.79
N GLY A 125 5.90 -7.74 -11.02
CA GLY A 125 5.58 -8.48 -12.24
C GLY A 125 4.09 -8.55 -12.59
N ALA A 126 3.20 -7.86 -11.86
CA ALA A 126 1.78 -7.75 -12.17
C ALA A 126 1.54 -7.51 -13.67
N ASN A 127 0.76 -8.39 -14.30
CA ASN A 127 0.55 -8.39 -15.74
C ASN A 127 -0.75 -9.14 -16.07
N ALA A 128 -1.75 -8.42 -16.58
CA ALA A 128 -3.08 -8.93 -16.90
C ALA A 128 -3.10 -10.04 -17.97
N ALA A 129 -2.03 -10.16 -18.78
CA ALA A 129 -1.86 -11.22 -19.78
C ALA A 129 -1.06 -12.43 -19.26
N SER A 130 -0.62 -12.43 -17.99
CA SER A 130 0.21 -13.51 -17.45
C SER A 130 -0.51 -14.86 -17.38
N ARG A 131 0.22 -15.95 -17.62
CA ARG A 131 -0.27 -17.31 -17.36
C ARG A 131 -0.31 -17.63 -15.86
N ASN A 132 0.51 -16.97 -15.05
CA ASN A 132 0.50 -17.13 -13.60
C ASN A 132 -0.74 -16.43 -13.02
N ARG A 133 -1.60 -17.19 -12.34
CA ARG A 133 -2.87 -16.72 -11.79
C ARG A 133 -2.72 -15.50 -10.89
N TYR A 134 -1.80 -15.54 -9.92
CA TYR A 134 -1.61 -14.44 -8.97
C TYR A 134 -1.16 -13.15 -9.66
N ILE A 135 -0.16 -13.27 -10.55
CA ILE A 135 0.36 -12.16 -11.33
C ILE A 135 -0.70 -11.58 -12.27
N ARG A 136 -1.52 -12.44 -12.88
CA ARG A 136 -2.65 -12.04 -13.71
C ARG A 136 -3.70 -11.28 -12.90
N THR A 137 -4.11 -11.82 -11.75
CA THR A 137 -5.06 -11.16 -10.86
C THR A 137 -4.56 -9.78 -10.43
N LYS A 138 -3.29 -9.64 -10.04
CA LYS A 138 -2.71 -8.33 -9.70
C LYS A 138 -2.68 -7.36 -10.90
N GLY A 139 -2.37 -7.85 -12.10
CA GLY A 139 -2.47 -7.02 -13.31
C GLY A 139 -3.90 -6.58 -13.63
N LYS A 140 -4.88 -7.47 -13.44
CA LYS A 140 -6.31 -7.15 -13.60
C LYS A 140 -6.82 -6.17 -12.55
N ALA A 141 -6.29 -6.23 -11.33
CA ALA A 141 -6.55 -5.24 -10.30
C ALA A 141 -6.06 -3.85 -10.72
N GLU A 142 -4.85 -3.77 -11.28
CA GLU A 142 -4.31 -2.51 -11.78
C GLU A 142 -5.13 -1.91 -12.91
N GLU A 143 -5.53 -2.72 -13.91
CA GLU A 143 -6.46 -2.29 -14.97
C GLU A 143 -7.75 -1.72 -14.36
N ALA A 144 -8.38 -2.44 -13.41
CA ALA A 144 -9.61 -1.99 -12.78
C ALA A 144 -9.48 -0.66 -12.00
N ILE A 145 -8.34 -0.41 -11.35
CA ILE A 145 -8.07 0.89 -10.68
C ILE A 145 -7.84 2.01 -11.71
N ILE A 146 -7.11 1.73 -12.79
CA ILE A 146 -6.83 2.70 -13.86
C ILE A 146 -8.13 3.09 -14.57
N ASP A 147 -8.95 2.11 -14.92
CA ASP A 147 -10.22 2.29 -15.63
C ASP A 147 -11.25 3.07 -14.82
N ALA A 148 -11.12 3.14 -13.49
CA ALA A 148 -11.97 3.95 -12.64
C ALA A 148 -11.79 5.46 -12.84
N GLY A 149 -10.72 5.91 -13.51
CA GLY A 149 -10.56 7.31 -13.94
C GLY A 149 -10.23 8.31 -12.83
N ILE A 150 -9.61 7.87 -11.74
CA ILE A 150 -9.14 8.78 -10.68
C ILE A 150 -7.99 9.65 -11.23
N PRO A 151 -7.97 10.98 -11.01
CA PRO A 151 -7.01 11.88 -11.66
C PRO A 151 -5.53 11.51 -11.47
N ARG A 152 -5.20 10.96 -10.31
CA ARG A 152 -3.86 10.43 -10.02
C ARG A 152 -3.97 9.02 -9.44
N THR A 153 -3.25 8.10 -10.07
CA THR A 153 -3.16 6.70 -9.63
C THR A 153 -1.70 6.34 -9.39
N SER A 154 -1.37 5.92 -8.16
CA SER A 154 -0.05 5.42 -7.78
C SER A 154 -0.13 3.91 -7.53
N ILE A 155 0.66 3.13 -8.25
CA ILE A 155 0.67 1.67 -8.13
C ILE A 155 2.01 1.23 -7.57
N PHE A 156 1.98 0.58 -6.41
CA PHE A 156 3.16 0.06 -5.72
C PHE A 156 3.28 -1.43 -5.98
N ARG A 157 4.39 -1.88 -6.57
CA ARG A 157 4.63 -3.29 -6.95
C ARG A 157 5.79 -3.92 -6.15
N PRO A 158 5.64 -4.12 -4.83
CA PRO A 158 6.69 -4.73 -4.03
C PRO A 158 6.93 -6.19 -4.42
N SER A 159 8.13 -6.69 -4.12
CA SER A 159 8.44 -8.12 -4.15
C SER A 159 7.92 -8.80 -2.86
N LEU A 160 8.73 -9.61 -2.19
CA LEU A 160 8.33 -10.25 -0.94
C LEU A 160 8.20 -9.20 0.18
N LEU A 161 7.03 -9.12 0.79
CA LEU A 161 6.82 -8.32 1.99
C LEU A 161 7.23 -9.13 3.22
N VAL A 162 8.37 -8.78 3.81
CA VAL A 162 8.81 -9.35 5.09
C VAL A 162 8.18 -8.53 6.22
N THR A 163 7.34 -9.16 7.04
CA THR A 163 6.64 -8.50 8.15
C THR A 163 7.24 -8.93 9.50
N ARG A 164 7.44 -8.00 10.44
CA ARG A 164 7.99 -8.28 11.78
C ARG A 164 7.20 -9.35 12.55
N ASP A 165 5.89 -9.37 12.38
CA ASP A 165 5.01 -10.41 12.92
C ASP A 165 4.66 -11.42 11.83
N ILE A 166 4.82 -12.72 12.13
CA ILE A 166 4.43 -13.82 11.24
C ILE A 166 2.90 -13.86 11.15
N ARG A 167 2.32 -13.12 10.20
CA ARG A 167 0.87 -13.11 9.97
C ARG A 167 0.38 -14.27 9.09
N TYR A 168 1.27 -14.94 8.36
CA TYR A 168 0.91 -15.94 7.34
C TYR A 168 1.74 -17.24 7.41
N GLY A 169 1.68 -17.94 8.55
CA GLY A 169 2.06 -19.35 8.66
C GLY A 169 3.57 -19.68 8.62
N VAL A 170 3.91 -20.85 9.15
CA VAL A 170 5.29 -21.29 9.46
C VAL A 170 6.17 -21.46 8.20
N GLN A 171 5.60 -21.69 7.02
CA GLN A 171 6.34 -21.89 5.76
C GLN A 171 6.98 -20.59 5.21
N ASP A 172 6.43 -19.42 5.57
CA ASP A 172 7.06 -18.13 5.27
C ASP A 172 8.36 -17.92 6.05
N ARG A 173 8.57 -18.62 7.18
CA ARG A 173 9.81 -18.54 7.97
C ARG A 173 11.02 -19.07 7.21
N LEU A 174 10.87 -20.20 6.52
CA LEU A 174 11.99 -20.82 5.79
C LEU A 174 12.37 -19.98 4.57
N THR A 175 11.37 -19.44 3.87
CA THR A 175 11.58 -18.57 2.70
C THR A 175 12.18 -17.22 3.10
N GLN A 176 11.72 -16.62 4.20
CA GLN A 176 12.26 -15.35 4.72
C GLN A 176 13.66 -15.52 5.35
N ALA A 177 13.94 -16.66 6.01
CA ALA A 177 15.25 -16.93 6.60
C ALA A 177 16.31 -17.31 5.56
N LEU A 178 15.93 -17.96 4.47
CA LEU A 178 16.84 -18.28 3.36
C LEU A 178 17.04 -17.09 2.42
N PHE A 179 16.09 -16.14 2.36
CA PHE A 179 16.15 -15.01 1.43
C PHE A 179 17.48 -14.24 1.43
N PRO A 180 18.10 -13.88 2.58
CA PRO A 180 19.41 -13.22 2.60
C PRO A 180 20.54 -14.07 2.02
N ILE A 181 20.43 -15.39 2.15
CA ILE A 181 21.44 -16.37 1.71
C ILE A 181 21.33 -16.61 0.19
N VAL A 182 20.11 -16.64 -0.37
CA VAL A 182 19.89 -16.88 -1.81
C VAL A 182 19.87 -15.59 -2.64
N SER A 183 19.68 -14.43 -2.01
CA SER A 183 19.65 -13.11 -2.65
C SER A 183 20.79 -12.84 -3.66
N PRO A 184 22.07 -13.18 -3.38
CA PRO A 184 23.18 -12.91 -4.29
C PRO A 184 23.13 -13.69 -5.61
N LEU A 185 22.40 -14.81 -5.64
CA LEU A 185 22.28 -15.72 -6.80
C LEU A 185 21.01 -15.46 -7.62
N LEU A 186 20.12 -14.61 -7.11
CA LEU A 186 18.91 -14.20 -7.83
C LEU A 186 19.25 -13.07 -8.82
N PRO A 187 18.57 -12.97 -9.97
CA PRO A 187 18.72 -11.84 -10.88
C PRO A 187 18.57 -10.52 -10.10
N ARG A 188 19.34 -9.46 -10.44
CA ARG A 188 19.38 -8.13 -9.78
C ARG A 188 18.03 -7.36 -9.64
N ARG A 189 16.90 -8.03 -9.84
CA ARG A 189 15.51 -7.59 -9.64
C ARG A 189 15.02 -7.77 -8.19
N PHE A 190 15.90 -8.11 -7.24
CA PHE A 190 15.59 -8.20 -5.81
C PHE A 190 16.47 -7.20 -5.04
N HIS A 191 15.85 -6.35 -4.20
CA HIS A 191 16.47 -5.15 -3.63
C HIS A 191 17.03 -5.39 -2.23
N GLU A 192 18.11 -4.68 -1.91
CA GLU A 192 18.76 -4.59 -0.59
C GLU A 192 18.79 -3.11 -0.16
N ILE A 193 18.67 -2.83 1.14
CA ILE A 193 18.70 -1.48 1.73
C ILE A 193 20.10 -1.27 2.33
N PHE A 194 20.79 -0.17 2.01
CA PHE A 194 22.12 0.14 2.57
C PHE A 194 22.37 1.66 2.70
N ASP A 195 23.40 2.02 3.48
CA ASP A 195 23.78 3.38 3.88
C ASP A 195 24.72 4.06 2.86
N ASP A 196 24.62 5.38 2.64
CA ASP A 196 25.43 6.14 1.67
C ASP A 196 26.26 7.27 2.31
N PRO A 197 27.52 6.99 2.68
CA PRO A 197 28.36 7.94 3.40
C PRO A 197 29.07 8.99 2.52
N GLU A 198 29.06 8.90 1.19
CA GLU A 198 29.83 9.85 0.34
C GLU A 198 29.10 11.19 0.09
N HIS A 199 27.78 11.25 0.31
CA HIS A 199 26.96 12.40 -0.06
C HIS A 199 26.64 13.36 1.10
N SER A 200 27.14 13.09 2.31
CA SER A 200 26.90 13.90 3.51
C SER A 200 27.87 13.54 4.64
N SER A 201 28.78 14.44 5.02
CA SER A 201 29.70 14.24 6.16
C SER A 201 29.06 14.55 7.53
N GLU A 202 27.84 15.10 7.56
CA GLU A 202 27.20 15.61 8.79
C GLU A 202 25.79 15.03 9.07
N GLU A 203 25.23 14.18 8.20
CA GLU A 203 23.89 13.60 8.37
C GLU A 203 23.79 12.19 7.74
N PRO A 204 23.34 11.16 8.48
CA PRO A 204 23.12 9.82 7.94
C PRO A 204 21.90 9.79 7.01
N ARG A 205 22.06 9.15 5.84
CA ARG A 205 21.05 9.14 4.76
C ARG A 205 20.81 7.71 4.30
N GLU A 206 19.55 7.30 4.29
CA GLU A 206 19.16 5.98 3.78
C GLU A 206 18.67 6.10 2.33
N ILE A 207 19.10 5.16 1.49
CA ILE A 207 18.76 5.16 0.06
C ILE A 207 18.08 3.85 -0.31
N ILE A 208 16.90 3.97 -0.92
CA ILE A 208 16.25 2.87 -1.64
C ILE A 208 16.59 3.04 -3.11
N VAL A 209 17.41 2.12 -3.63
CA VAL A 209 17.72 2.05 -5.06
C VAL A 209 16.85 0.99 -5.71
N GLY A 210 16.00 1.42 -6.63
CA GLY A 210 15.19 0.55 -7.50
C GLY A 210 15.36 0.91 -8.96
N TYR A 211 14.60 0.28 -9.85
CA TYR A 211 14.57 0.62 -11.27
C TYR A 211 13.13 0.75 -11.75
N SER A 212 12.85 1.77 -12.55
CA SER A 212 11.58 1.93 -13.25
C SER A 212 11.45 0.94 -14.42
N GLU A 213 10.22 0.77 -14.92
CA GLU A 213 9.95 -0.16 -16.03
C GLU A 213 10.71 0.16 -17.32
N ARG A 214 11.16 1.41 -17.49
CA ARG A 214 11.97 1.84 -18.65
C ARG A 214 13.47 1.74 -18.41
N GLN A 215 13.92 0.93 -17.44
CA GLN A 215 15.33 0.77 -17.05
C GLN A 215 15.99 2.08 -16.57
N ARG A 216 15.20 3.03 -16.05
CA ARG A 216 15.78 4.22 -15.41
C ARG A 216 15.96 3.93 -13.93
N LEU A 217 17.16 4.18 -13.44
CA LEU A 217 17.50 4.09 -12.03
C LEU A 217 16.51 4.95 -11.23
N LEU A 218 15.84 4.33 -10.26
CA LEU A 218 14.94 5.01 -9.33
C LEU A 218 15.64 5.13 -7.99
N LEU A 219 16.00 6.34 -7.60
CA LEU A 219 16.76 6.57 -6.38
C LEU A 219 15.91 7.38 -5.40
N VAL A 220 15.51 6.75 -4.30
CA VAL A 220 14.76 7.39 -3.22
C VAL A 220 15.68 7.55 -2.03
N ALA A 221 16.21 8.76 -1.88
CA ALA A 221 16.99 9.15 -0.71
C ALA A 221 16.05 9.79 0.32
N PHE A 222 16.08 9.28 1.55
CA PHE A 222 15.33 9.82 2.67
C PHE A 222 16.23 9.97 3.90
N THR A 223 15.84 10.89 4.79
CA THR A 223 16.47 10.99 6.10
C THR A 223 15.44 10.70 7.17
N GLU A 224 15.83 9.88 8.13
CA GLU A 224 15.05 9.62 9.33
C GLU A 224 15.58 10.52 10.45
N ARG A 225 14.91 11.65 10.67
CA ARG A 225 15.16 12.49 11.86
C ARG A 225 13.95 12.36 12.78
N PRO A 226 14.06 11.81 13.99
CA PRO A 226 12.95 11.84 14.93
C PRO A 226 12.40 13.27 15.06
N PRO A 227 11.08 13.51 14.87
CA PRO A 227 9.99 12.53 14.74
C PRO A 227 9.46 12.36 13.29
N LYS A 228 10.20 12.75 12.26
CA LYS A 228 9.73 12.81 10.86
C LYS A 228 10.72 12.20 9.87
N VAL A 229 10.21 11.34 9.00
CA VAL A 229 10.90 10.92 7.78
C VAL A 229 10.63 11.94 6.68
N ARG A 230 11.69 12.44 6.02
CA ARG A 230 11.58 13.35 4.87
C ARG A 230 12.04 12.64 3.60
N ILE A 231 11.16 12.59 2.60
CA ILE A 231 11.50 12.14 1.24
C ILE A 231 12.11 13.34 0.52
N ILE A 232 13.40 13.27 0.19
CA ILE A 232 14.17 14.41 -0.32
C ILE A 232 14.14 14.45 -1.85
N SER A 233 14.20 13.29 -2.51
CA SER A 233 14.14 13.15 -3.96
C SER A 233 13.62 11.78 -4.36
N ALA A 234 12.85 11.74 -5.45
CA ALA A 234 12.48 10.53 -6.17
C ALA A 234 12.58 10.83 -7.67
N ARG A 235 13.52 10.20 -8.37
CA ARG A 235 13.70 10.28 -9.82
C ARG A 235 13.89 8.89 -10.38
#